data_AF-A0A9P8IUZ9-F1
#
_entry.id   AF-A0A9P8IUZ9-F1
#
_cell.length_a   1.000
_cell.length_b   1.000
_cell.length_c   1.000
_cell.angle_alpha   90.00
_cell.angle_beta   90.00
_cell.angle_gamma   90.00
#
_symmetry.space_group_name_H-M   'P 1'
#
loop_
_entity.id
_entity.type
_entity.pdbx_description
1 polymer ?
#
loop_
_entity_poly.entity_id
_entity_poly.type
_entity_poly.pdbx_seq_one_letter_code
_entity_poly.pdbx_strand_id
1 'polypeptide(L)'
;MGDMVETEAMDDIAVYELHGGIGDGADMVLGFNGCLISVSISPSSGSSVRDTQGQQDRPLQDHFIDAIDKATVCQDNDEYEELVDEVFIVILDAGRPLFRQLTFPQGEQGLRKSLHHYLFPPFFHFRLEAPTSTGSVSIIPITSDETNIIYTVDPATDQGSHDELGICQELPSYTPEELFATEVFERGSRSVTAAVQVQRQDMLCKASGEPDRISSTRIGREIQCLHRIREYFPSGSIRIPQLLGYVHHNDTKHILGLLRQWVPGRRLDDVVTSATPQNKEKWASQVRQTVELLHQNRLIWGNGSPGNIIIDEQDNAWLIDFGGGYTQGWIDEELAETKEGDEQALERITQLLSGSEGMPVSP
;
A
#
# COMPACT_ATOMS: atom_id res chain seq x y z
N MET A 1 -11.26 43.48 19.11
CA MET A 1 -11.87 42.16 18.93
C MET A 1 -11.66 41.81 17.48
N GLY A 2 -10.56 41.12 17.19
CA GLY A 2 -10.30 40.59 15.86
C GLY A 2 -11.02 39.26 15.78
N ASP A 3 -11.93 39.14 14.82
CA ASP A 3 -12.54 37.87 14.46
C ASP A 3 -11.41 36.90 14.09
N MET A 4 -11.21 35.90 14.95
CA MET A 4 -10.48 34.71 14.58
C MET A 4 -11.32 34.02 13.52
N VAL A 5 -10.86 34.09 12.27
CA VAL A 5 -11.31 33.16 11.24
C VAL A 5 -10.86 31.78 11.73
N GLU A 6 -11.78 31.02 12.34
CA GLU A 6 -11.66 29.57 12.41
C GLU A 6 -11.58 29.09 10.97
N THR A 7 -10.36 28.88 10.48
CA THR A 7 -10.14 27.99 9.34
C THR A 7 -10.70 26.64 9.77
N GLU A 8 -11.90 26.29 9.29
CA GLU A 8 -12.40 24.92 9.38
C GLU A 8 -11.28 24.01 8.84
N ALA A 9 -10.73 23.17 9.72
CA ALA A 9 -9.74 22.20 9.30
C ALA A 9 -10.40 21.30 8.26
N MET A 10 -9.82 21.25 7.06
CA MET A 10 -10.27 20.35 6.00
C MET A 10 -10.09 18.91 6.49
N ASP A 11 -11.12 18.06 6.31
CA ASP A 11 -11.04 16.66 6.72
C ASP A 11 -9.98 15.93 5.87
N ASP A 12 -9.08 15.20 6.52
CA ASP A 12 -8.11 14.29 5.88
C ASP A 12 -8.81 12.94 5.61
N ILE A 13 -9.13 12.66 4.34
CA ILE A 13 -9.95 11.51 3.94
C ILE A 13 -9.30 10.77 2.78
N ALA A 14 -9.28 9.44 2.85
CA ALA A 14 -8.85 8.57 1.76
C ALA A 14 -9.61 7.23 1.83
N VAL A 15 -9.96 6.64 0.69
CA VAL A 15 -10.44 5.25 0.63
C VAL A 15 -9.22 4.34 0.57
N TYR A 16 -9.18 3.30 1.40
CA TYR A 16 -8.04 2.38 1.50
C TYR A 16 -8.35 0.99 0.96
N GLU A 17 -9.53 0.44 1.25
CA GLU A 17 -9.85 -0.93 0.87
C GLU A 17 -11.31 -1.05 0.44
N LEU A 18 -11.52 -1.94 -0.53
CA LEU A 18 -12.83 -2.40 -0.96
C LEU A 18 -12.88 -3.91 -0.83
N HIS A 19 -13.92 -4.42 -0.18
CA HIS A 19 -14.17 -5.85 -0.05
C HIS A 19 -15.49 -6.18 -0.73
N GLY A 20 -15.40 -6.90 -1.84
CA GLY A 20 -16.55 -7.48 -2.54
C GLY A 20 -16.85 -8.88 -2.02
N GLY A 21 -18.11 -9.16 -1.75
CA GLY A 21 -18.60 -10.47 -1.33
C GLY A 21 -19.71 -10.90 -2.27
N ILE A 22 -19.42 -11.87 -3.15
CA ILE A 22 -20.33 -12.35 -4.20
C ILE A 22 -21.73 -12.64 -3.62
N GLY A 23 -22.63 -11.66 -3.68
CA GLY A 23 -24.03 -11.75 -3.24
C GLY A 23 -24.30 -11.72 -1.72
N ASP A 24 -23.29 -11.66 -0.86
CA ASP A 24 -23.41 -11.73 0.60
C ASP A 24 -23.22 -10.37 1.30
N GLY A 25 -22.72 -9.35 0.59
CA GLY A 25 -22.48 -8.00 1.11
C GLY A 25 -21.17 -7.42 0.58
N ALA A 26 -20.89 -6.17 0.95
CA ALA A 26 -19.65 -5.50 0.61
C ALA A 26 -19.19 -4.58 1.75
N ASP A 27 -17.93 -4.18 1.74
CA ASP A 27 -17.40 -3.20 2.68
C ASP A 27 -16.47 -2.21 2.01
N MET A 28 -16.51 -0.96 2.49
CA MET A 28 -15.55 0.09 2.15
C MET A 28 -14.82 0.51 3.42
N VAL A 29 -13.48 0.51 3.37
CA VAL A 29 -12.62 0.98 4.46
C VAL A 29 -11.98 2.30 4.04
N LEU A 30 -12.15 3.32 4.87
CA LEU A 30 -11.65 4.66 4.64
C LEU A 30 -10.89 5.21 5.85
N GLY A 31 -9.86 5.99 5.58
CA GLY A 31 -9.22 6.87 6.55
C GLY A 31 -10.04 8.15 6.72
N PHE A 32 -10.28 8.55 7.97
CA PHE A 32 -10.92 9.82 8.29
C PHE A 32 -10.22 10.47 9.49
N ASN A 33 -9.52 11.59 9.26
CA ASN A 33 -8.87 12.40 10.29
C ASN A 33 -7.99 11.58 11.27
N GLY A 34 -7.28 10.57 10.77
CA GLY A 34 -6.39 9.71 11.55
C GLY A 34 -7.04 8.48 12.19
N CYS A 35 -8.32 8.23 11.94
CA CYS A 35 -9.02 6.99 12.29
C CYS A 35 -9.29 6.15 11.04
N LEU A 36 -9.54 4.86 11.23
CA LEU A 36 -10.13 3.99 10.21
C LEU A 36 -11.62 3.82 10.44
N ILE A 37 -12.35 3.77 9.34
CA ILE A 37 -13.79 3.61 9.31
C ILE A 37 -14.09 2.51 8.30
N SER A 38 -14.75 1.45 8.75
CA SER A 38 -15.30 0.40 7.90
C SER A 38 -16.80 0.60 7.79
N VAL A 39 -17.33 0.60 6.57
CA VAL A 39 -18.77 0.71 6.31
C VAL A 39 -19.23 -0.55 5.57
N SER A 40 -19.97 -1.39 6.28
CA SER A 40 -20.60 -2.60 5.76
C SER A 40 -21.91 -2.30 5.04
N ILE A 41 -22.08 -2.88 3.86
CA ILE A 41 -23.26 -2.78 3.02
C ILE A 41 -23.83 -4.19 2.87
N SER A 42 -25.02 -4.40 3.42
CA SER A 42 -25.71 -5.70 3.36
C SER A 42 -26.79 -5.68 2.27
N PRO A 43 -27.07 -6.81 1.60
CA PRO A 43 -28.07 -6.88 0.56
C PRO A 43 -29.48 -6.65 1.11
N SER A 44 -30.35 -6.03 0.30
CA SER A 44 -31.69 -5.60 0.72
C SER A 44 -32.64 -6.75 1.12
N SER A 45 -32.37 -7.98 0.68
CA SER A 45 -33.22 -9.16 0.87
C SER A 45 -32.49 -10.41 1.41
N GLY A 46 -31.27 -10.27 1.92
CA GLY A 46 -30.50 -11.39 2.51
C GLY A 46 -29.94 -12.43 1.53
N SER A 47 -30.11 -12.22 0.22
CA SER A 47 -29.35 -12.89 -0.86
C SER A 47 -29.67 -12.17 -2.17
N SER A 48 -28.65 -11.65 -2.85
CA SER A 48 -28.82 -11.01 -4.16
C SER A 48 -29.06 -12.10 -5.23
N VAL A 49 -30.32 -12.45 -5.46
CA VAL A 49 -30.72 -13.18 -6.67
C VAL A 49 -30.41 -12.27 -7.85
N ARG A 50 -29.60 -12.75 -8.81
CA ARG A 50 -29.30 -12.07 -10.08
C ARG A 50 -30.57 -11.95 -10.94
N ASP A 51 -31.51 -11.11 -10.53
CA ASP A 51 -32.67 -10.79 -11.35
C ASP A 51 -32.25 -9.71 -12.35
N THR A 52 -32.24 -10.11 -13.62
CA THR A 52 -31.98 -9.29 -14.81
C THR A 52 -33.14 -8.33 -15.12
N GLN A 53 -33.71 -7.68 -14.09
CA GLN A 53 -34.68 -6.61 -14.26
C GLN A 53 -33.98 -5.25 -14.23
N GLY A 54 -34.47 -4.33 -15.06
CA GLY A 54 -33.77 -3.11 -15.48
C GLY A 54 -33.20 -2.28 -14.33
N GLN A 55 -32.05 -1.67 -14.62
CA GLN A 55 -31.18 -0.88 -13.74
C GLN A 55 -31.85 0.28 -12.98
N GLN A 56 -33.13 0.59 -13.23
CA GLN A 56 -33.82 1.77 -12.69
C GLN A 56 -34.58 1.55 -11.36
N ASP A 57 -34.84 0.30 -10.94
CA ASP A 57 -35.61 0.00 -9.71
C ASP A 57 -34.85 -0.85 -8.68
N ARG A 58 -33.51 -0.98 -8.83
CA ARG A 58 -32.70 -1.77 -7.90
C ARG A 58 -32.45 -1.00 -6.59
N PRO A 59 -32.56 -1.64 -5.40
CA PRO A 59 -32.22 -1.00 -4.13
C PRO A 59 -30.78 -0.48 -4.11
N LEU A 60 -30.57 0.69 -3.50
CA LEU A 60 -29.27 1.38 -3.48
C LEU A 60 -28.14 0.52 -2.91
N GLN A 61 -28.41 -0.26 -1.85
CA GLN A 61 -27.44 -1.17 -1.25
C GLN A 61 -26.95 -2.24 -2.24
N ASP A 62 -27.88 -2.85 -3.00
CA ASP A 62 -27.53 -3.89 -3.96
C ASP A 62 -26.77 -3.30 -5.17
N HIS A 63 -27.04 -2.04 -5.52
CA HIS A 63 -26.27 -1.31 -6.53
C HIS A 63 -24.85 -1.01 -6.05
N PHE A 64 -24.66 -0.59 -4.80
CA PHE A 64 -23.32 -0.36 -4.24
C PHE A 64 -22.51 -1.63 -4.07
N ILE A 65 -23.13 -2.75 -3.71
CA ILE A 65 -22.46 -4.05 -3.68
C ILE A 65 -21.93 -4.39 -5.08
N ASP A 66 -22.75 -4.23 -6.12
CA ASP A 66 -22.35 -4.43 -7.51
C ASP A 66 -21.22 -3.48 -7.96
N ALA A 67 -21.27 -2.21 -7.55
CA ALA A 67 -20.24 -1.23 -7.87
C ALA A 67 -18.90 -1.61 -7.23
N ILE A 68 -18.92 -2.01 -5.95
CA ILE A 68 -17.75 -2.50 -5.23
C ILE A 68 -17.23 -3.79 -5.87
N ASP A 69 -18.09 -4.77 -6.15
CA ASP A 69 -17.70 -6.03 -6.80
C ASP A 69 -17.02 -5.76 -8.15
N LYS A 70 -17.55 -4.84 -8.96
CA LYS A 70 -16.90 -4.41 -10.22
C LYS A 70 -15.57 -3.73 -9.97
N ALA A 71 -15.49 -2.81 -9.01
CA ALA A 71 -14.26 -2.10 -8.68
C ALA A 71 -13.15 -3.07 -8.24
N THR A 72 -13.47 -4.11 -7.48
CA THR A 72 -12.48 -5.09 -6.99
C THR A 72 -11.79 -5.90 -8.10
N VAL A 73 -12.41 -6.01 -9.28
CA VAL A 73 -11.86 -6.71 -10.45
C VAL A 73 -11.54 -5.77 -11.61
N CYS A 74 -11.75 -4.46 -11.45
CA CYS A 74 -11.52 -3.47 -12.47
C CYS A 74 -10.01 -3.25 -12.64
N GLN A 75 -9.56 -3.20 -13.90
CA GLN A 75 -8.17 -2.94 -14.26
C GLN A 75 -7.97 -1.54 -14.87
N ASP A 76 -9.06 -0.83 -15.16
CA ASP A 76 -9.03 0.52 -15.70
C ASP A 76 -9.14 1.51 -14.53
N ASN A 77 -8.14 2.38 -14.36
CA ASN A 77 -8.08 3.30 -13.22
C ASN A 77 -9.21 4.33 -13.24
N ASP A 78 -9.59 4.84 -14.41
CA ASP A 78 -10.63 5.86 -14.52
C ASP A 78 -12.00 5.24 -14.17
N GLU A 79 -12.28 4.04 -14.69
CA GLU A 79 -13.49 3.27 -14.33
C GLU A 79 -13.50 2.89 -12.85
N TYR A 80 -12.36 2.48 -12.29
CA TYR A 80 -12.23 2.18 -10.87
C TYR A 80 -12.54 3.40 -9.99
N GLU A 81 -11.98 4.56 -10.31
CA GLU A 81 -12.22 5.81 -9.57
C GLU A 81 -13.69 6.21 -9.63
N GLU A 82 -14.33 6.13 -10.81
CA GLU A 82 -15.76 6.41 -10.95
C GLU A 82 -16.63 5.50 -10.08
N LEU A 83 -16.32 4.19 -10.03
CA LEU A 83 -17.04 3.22 -9.21
C LEU A 83 -16.85 3.44 -7.70
N VAL A 84 -15.62 3.78 -7.28
CA VAL A 84 -15.29 4.08 -5.88
C VAL A 84 -16.01 5.35 -5.43
N ASP A 85 -15.92 6.41 -6.23
CA ASP A 85 -16.50 7.73 -5.92
C ASP A 85 -18.02 7.68 -5.80
N GLU A 86 -18.69 6.89 -6.65
CA GLU A 86 -20.13 6.69 -6.59
C GLU A 86 -20.59 6.23 -5.20
N VAL A 87 -19.90 5.25 -4.61
CA VAL A 87 -20.24 4.70 -3.29
C VAL A 87 -19.73 5.62 -2.18
N PHE A 88 -18.51 6.12 -2.32
CA PHE A 88 -17.81 6.90 -1.31
C PHE A 88 -18.52 8.22 -1.00
N ILE A 89 -18.99 8.95 -2.02
CA ILE A 89 -19.68 10.24 -1.85
C ILE A 89 -20.93 10.06 -0.97
N VAL A 90 -21.71 9.01 -1.21
CA VAL A 90 -22.95 8.76 -0.45
C VAL A 90 -22.66 8.36 0.99
N ILE A 91 -21.65 7.50 1.21
CA ILE A 91 -21.20 7.15 2.57
C ILE A 91 -20.73 8.40 3.31
N LEU A 92 -19.94 9.24 2.65
CA LEU A 92 -19.36 10.43 3.26
C LEU A 92 -20.44 11.46 3.60
N ASP A 93 -21.40 11.70 2.70
CA ASP A 93 -22.50 12.64 2.95
C ASP A 93 -23.38 12.20 4.12
N ALA A 94 -23.67 10.90 4.24
CA ALA A 94 -24.46 10.36 5.34
C ALA A 94 -23.67 10.26 6.67
N GLY A 95 -22.38 9.93 6.59
CA GLY A 95 -21.54 9.56 7.74
C GLY A 95 -20.69 10.69 8.33
N ARG A 96 -20.34 11.72 7.54
CA ARG A 96 -19.39 12.79 7.96
C ARG A 96 -19.71 13.42 9.33
N PRO A 97 -20.97 13.75 9.68
CA PRO A 97 -21.29 14.31 11.00
C PRO A 97 -20.97 13.37 12.15
N LEU A 98 -21.12 12.06 11.94
CA LEU A 98 -20.81 11.03 12.92
C LEU A 98 -19.30 10.81 13.00
N PHE A 99 -18.61 10.76 11.86
CA PHE A 99 -17.16 10.53 11.79
C PHE A 99 -16.37 11.65 12.48
N ARG A 100 -16.78 12.91 12.31
CA ARG A 100 -16.19 14.06 13.03
C ARG A 100 -16.34 14.00 14.55
N GLN A 101 -17.31 13.25 15.09
CA GLN A 101 -17.46 13.08 16.53
C GLN A 101 -16.48 12.04 17.10
N LEU A 102 -15.99 11.12 16.27
CA LEU A 102 -15.03 10.07 16.66
C LEU A 102 -13.60 10.61 16.72
N THR A 103 -13.34 11.70 16.01
CA THR A 103 -12.01 12.28 15.90
C THR A 103 -11.72 13.11 17.14
N PHE A 104 -10.64 12.77 17.84
CA PHE A 104 -10.15 13.57 18.95
C PHE A 104 -9.65 14.93 18.43
N PRO A 105 -9.78 16.03 19.21
CA PRO A 105 -9.32 17.34 18.78
C PRO A 105 -7.86 17.25 18.37
N GLN A 106 -7.60 17.46 17.08
CA GLN A 106 -6.26 17.44 16.51
C GLN A 106 -5.49 18.67 17.00
N GLY A 107 -4.90 18.55 18.18
CA GLY A 107 -4.02 19.56 18.78
C GLY A 107 -2.58 19.55 18.26
N GLU A 108 -2.25 18.67 17.31
CA GLU A 108 -0.85 18.41 16.94
C GLU A 108 -0.65 18.38 15.42
N GLN A 109 -1.13 19.41 14.72
CA GLN A 109 -0.59 19.71 13.40
C GLN A 109 0.84 20.22 13.55
N GLY A 110 1.80 19.29 13.52
CA GLY A 110 3.23 19.60 13.57
C GLY A 110 4.11 18.61 14.34
N LEU A 111 3.54 17.65 15.10
CA LEU A 111 4.35 16.57 15.70
C LEU A 111 4.54 15.41 14.72
N ARG A 112 5.79 14.92 14.65
CA ARG A 112 6.09 13.64 13.98
C ARG A 112 5.28 12.55 14.66
N LYS A 113 4.53 11.78 13.87
CA LYS A 113 3.75 10.66 14.38
C LYS A 113 4.61 9.40 14.42
N SER A 114 4.43 8.58 15.45
CA SER A 114 5.06 7.27 15.52
C SER A 114 4.46 6.33 14.47
N LEU A 115 5.17 5.26 14.10
CA LEU A 115 4.61 4.24 13.22
C LEU A 115 3.37 3.58 13.82
N HIS A 116 3.28 3.49 15.16
CA HIS A 116 2.09 2.99 15.85
C HIS A 116 0.81 3.72 15.40
N HIS A 117 0.87 5.03 15.18
CA HIS A 117 -0.29 5.81 14.70
C HIS A 117 -0.81 5.33 13.33
N TYR A 118 0.09 4.87 12.45
CA TYR A 118 -0.27 4.45 11.10
C TYR A 118 -0.64 2.96 11.04
N LEU A 119 0.00 2.12 11.85
CA LEU A 119 -0.22 0.67 11.86
C LEU A 119 -1.40 0.24 12.74
N PHE A 120 -1.72 1.02 13.78
CA PHE A 120 -2.78 0.72 14.74
C PHE A 120 -3.69 1.94 15.01
N PRO A 121 -4.23 2.59 13.97
CA PRO A 121 -5.18 3.67 14.16
C PRO A 121 -6.46 3.16 14.85
N PRO A 122 -7.20 4.02 15.59
CA PRO A 122 -8.53 3.67 16.07
C PRO A 122 -9.42 3.23 14.90
N PHE A 123 -10.10 2.09 15.06
CA PHE A 123 -10.93 1.49 14.00
C PHE A 123 -12.38 1.42 14.46
N PHE A 124 -13.28 1.99 13.66
CA PHE A 124 -14.71 2.05 13.93
C PHE A 124 -15.49 1.38 12.79
N HIS A 125 -16.58 0.70 13.14
CA HIS A 125 -17.39 -0.07 12.20
C HIS A 125 -18.80 0.49 12.13
N PHE A 126 -19.33 0.58 10.92
CA PHE A 126 -20.67 1.07 10.65
C PHE A 126 -21.36 0.20 9.60
N ARG A 127 -22.70 0.26 9.58
CA ARG A 127 -23.53 -0.29 8.51
C ARG A 127 -24.23 0.84 7.76
N LEU A 128 -24.28 0.72 6.44
CA LEU A 128 -25.10 1.56 5.58
C LEU A 128 -26.52 1.00 5.50
N GLU A 129 -27.51 1.82 5.86
CA GLU A 129 -28.92 1.53 5.68
C GLU A 129 -29.54 2.53 4.71
N ALA A 130 -30.05 2.02 3.58
CA ALA A 130 -30.79 2.80 2.61
C ALA A 130 -32.28 2.38 2.66
N PRO A 131 -33.21 3.28 3.03
CA PRO A 131 -34.63 2.95 3.05
C PRO A 131 -35.16 2.65 1.65
N THR A 132 -36.06 1.67 1.54
CA THR A 132 -36.68 1.19 0.28
C THR A 132 -37.55 2.23 -0.43
N SER A 133 -37.86 3.37 0.21
CA SER A 133 -38.63 4.47 -0.38
C SER A 133 -38.00 5.81 -0.02
N THR A 134 -37.49 6.57 -1.00
CA THR A 134 -37.05 7.99 -1.02
C THR A 134 -36.51 8.64 0.27
N GLY A 135 -36.04 7.85 1.24
CA GLY A 135 -35.49 8.35 2.50
C GLY A 135 -34.00 8.59 2.38
N SER A 136 -33.46 9.38 3.30
CA SER A 136 -32.03 9.60 3.39
C SER A 136 -31.29 8.34 3.81
N VAL A 137 -30.14 8.07 3.20
CA VAL A 137 -29.20 7.04 3.65
C VAL A 137 -28.74 7.36 5.06
N SER A 138 -28.59 6.33 5.89
CA SER A 138 -28.09 6.45 7.27
C SER A 138 -26.91 5.52 7.51
N ILE A 139 -25.97 5.99 8.33
CA ILE A 139 -24.80 5.24 8.79
C ILE A 139 -25.01 4.92 10.28
N ILE A 140 -24.98 3.63 10.62
CA ILE A 140 -25.31 3.13 11.96
C ILE A 140 -24.07 2.46 12.57
N PRO A 141 -23.65 2.81 13.79
CA PRO A 141 -22.55 2.11 14.46
C PRO A 141 -22.87 0.64 14.68
N ILE A 142 -21.90 -0.22 14.40
CA ILE A 142 -21.99 -1.67 14.62
C ILE A 142 -20.73 -2.16 15.35
N THR A 143 -20.77 -3.38 15.86
CA THR A 143 -19.57 -4.05 16.38
C THR A 143 -18.81 -4.77 15.26
N SER A 144 -17.53 -5.08 15.49
CA SER A 144 -16.68 -5.72 14.47
C SER A 144 -17.14 -7.12 14.07
N ASP A 145 -17.94 -7.81 14.90
CA ASP A 145 -18.54 -9.11 14.58
C ASP A 145 -19.77 -9.02 13.68
N GLU A 146 -20.29 -7.81 13.46
CA GLU A 146 -21.43 -7.54 12.57
C GLU A 146 -20.99 -7.09 11.16
N THR A 147 -19.67 -6.91 10.91
CA THR A 147 -19.15 -6.49 9.59
C THR A 147 -19.16 -7.64 8.60
N ASN A 148 -19.25 -7.36 7.29
CA ASN A 148 -19.05 -8.43 6.29
C ASN A 148 -17.55 -8.75 6.07
N ILE A 149 -16.62 -7.89 6.50
CA ILE A 149 -15.18 -8.20 6.54
C ILE A 149 -14.88 -9.16 7.70
N ILE A 150 -14.16 -10.24 7.41
CA ILE A 150 -13.57 -11.11 8.42
C ILE A 150 -12.10 -10.71 8.61
N TYR A 151 -11.82 -9.84 9.58
CA TYR A 151 -10.44 -9.55 10.02
C TYR A 151 -9.85 -10.63 10.96
N THR A 152 -10.61 -11.67 11.30
CA THR A 152 -10.18 -12.65 12.29
C THR A 152 -9.16 -13.62 11.70
N VAL A 153 -7.88 -13.31 11.90
CA VAL A 153 -6.86 -14.35 12.04
C VAL A 153 -7.00 -14.89 13.46
N ASP A 154 -7.34 -16.17 13.60
CA ASP A 154 -7.42 -16.83 14.91
C ASP A 154 -6.03 -16.77 15.58
N PRO A 155 -5.87 -16.11 16.75
CA PRO A 155 -4.58 -16.07 17.44
C PRO A 155 -4.07 -17.47 17.81
N ALA A 156 -4.95 -18.49 17.87
CA ALA A 156 -4.57 -19.87 18.12
C ALA A 156 -3.89 -20.55 16.91
N THR A 157 -4.11 -20.08 15.67
CA THR A 157 -3.40 -20.57 14.48
C THR A 157 -2.07 -19.84 14.24
N ASP A 158 -1.81 -18.72 14.93
CA ASP A 158 -0.59 -17.91 14.82
C ASP A 158 0.57 -18.35 15.74
N GLN A 159 0.51 -19.58 16.28
CA GLN A 159 1.69 -20.19 16.93
C GLN A 159 2.78 -20.65 15.93
N GLY A 160 2.59 -20.34 14.64
CA GLY A 160 3.45 -20.71 13.52
C GLY A 160 4.58 -19.71 13.23
N SER A 161 5.58 -19.77 14.09
CA SER A 161 7.02 -19.58 13.81
C SER A 161 7.54 -18.24 13.25
N HIS A 162 8.34 -17.57 14.09
CA HIS A 162 9.42 -16.66 13.65
C HIS A 162 10.35 -17.26 12.57
N ASP A 163 10.33 -18.58 12.36
CA ASP A 163 11.22 -19.29 11.45
C ASP A 163 10.85 -19.19 9.97
N GLU A 164 9.64 -18.75 9.58
CA GLU A 164 9.25 -18.76 8.16
C GLU A 164 9.98 -17.73 7.29
N LEU A 165 10.38 -16.59 7.87
CA LEU A 165 11.10 -15.55 7.13
C LEU A 165 12.61 -15.72 7.13
N GLY A 166 13.18 -16.66 7.90
CA GLY A 166 14.63 -16.77 8.08
C GLY A 166 15.22 -15.48 8.65
N ILE A 167 14.63 -14.95 9.72
CA ILE A 167 15.00 -13.64 10.29
C ILE A 167 16.48 -13.64 10.71
N CYS A 168 17.21 -12.60 10.31
CA CYS A 168 18.59 -12.39 10.74
C CYS A 168 18.63 -11.91 12.20
N GLN A 169 19.04 -12.78 13.12
CA GLN A 169 19.12 -12.43 14.56
C GLN A 169 20.17 -11.35 14.87
N GLU A 170 21.08 -11.05 13.94
CA GLU A 170 22.10 -10.01 14.11
C GLU A 170 21.55 -8.59 13.85
N LEU A 171 20.42 -8.49 13.16
CA LEU A 171 19.82 -7.20 12.85
C LEU A 171 18.97 -6.69 14.02
N PRO A 172 19.04 -5.38 14.34
CA PRO A 172 18.21 -4.78 15.36
C PRO A 172 16.72 -4.84 14.97
N SER A 173 15.87 -4.91 15.99
CA SER A 173 14.42 -4.87 15.85
C SER A 173 13.88 -3.73 16.72
N TYR A 174 12.86 -3.04 16.20
CA TYR A 174 12.25 -1.88 16.86
C TYR A 174 10.74 -2.04 16.92
N THR A 175 10.15 -1.45 17.94
CA THR A 175 8.69 -1.34 18.07
C THR A 175 8.16 -0.12 17.28
N PRO A 176 6.91 -0.16 16.80
CA PRO A 176 6.28 0.97 16.11
C PRO A 176 6.26 2.28 16.92
N GLU A 177 6.30 2.20 18.24
CA GLU A 177 6.33 3.33 19.17
C GLU A 177 7.69 4.04 19.21
N GLU A 178 8.78 3.31 18.93
CA GLU A 178 10.14 3.84 18.91
C GLU A 178 10.49 4.56 17.60
N LEU A 179 9.71 4.30 16.54
CA LEU A 179 9.97 4.79 15.19
C LEU A 179 9.03 5.93 14.86
N PHE A 180 9.59 7.10 14.53
CA PHE A 180 8.85 8.29 14.15
C PHE A 180 9.03 8.58 12.67
N ALA A 181 7.92 8.71 11.94
CA ALA A 181 7.94 9.07 10.54
C ALA A 181 8.44 10.52 10.39
N THR A 182 9.44 10.69 9.54
CA THR A 182 9.96 12.00 9.12
C THR A 182 9.32 12.46 7.83
N GLU A 183 9.01 11.51 6.95
CA GLU A 183 8.27 11.69 5.70
C GLU A 183 7.49 10.40 5.42
N VAL A 184 6.25 10.52 4.96
CA VAL A 184 5.40 9.37 4.60
C VAL A 184 5.23 9.38 3.09
N PHE A 185 5.62 8.28 2.44
CA PHE A 185 5.54 8.12 0.98
C PHE A 185 4.26 7.41 0.55
N GLU A 186 3.81 6.44 1.36
CA GLU A 186 2.65 5.62 1.08
C GLU A 186 1.97 5.24 2.39
N ARG A 187 0.64 5.19 2.38
CA ARG A 187 -0.18 4.83 3.52
C ARG A 187 -1.38 4.03 3.03
N GLY A 188 -1.55 2.83 3.58
CA GLY A 188 -2.78 2.06 3.48
C GLY A 188 -3.65 2.16 4.73
N SER A 189 -4.62 1.27 4.84
CA SER A 189 -5.48 1.07 6.01
C SER A 189 -4.64 0.91 7.29
N ARG A 190 -3.76 -0.09 7.30
CA ARG A 190 -2.87 -0.43 8.43
C ARG A 190 -1.42 -0.60 8.00
N SER A 191 -1.04 -0.04 6.85
CA SER A 191 0.30 -0.13 6.29
C SER A 191 0.92 1.24 6.03
N VAL A 192 2.25 1.31 6.07
CA VAL A 192 2.97 2.56 5.82
C VAL A 192 4.35 2.30 5.20
N THR A 193 4.69 3.12 4.19
CA THR A 193 6.05 3.30 3.68
C THR A 193 6.51 4.71 4.05
N ALA A 194 7.54 4.83 4.88
CA ALA A 194 7.97 6.11 5.42
C ALA A 194 9.50 6.19 5.61
N ALA A 195 10.06 7.39 5.54
CA ALA A 195 11.40 7.66 6.04
C ALA A 195 11.34 7.80 7.56
N VAL A 196 12.20 7.08 8.27
CA VAL A 196 12.35 7.14 9.73
C VAL A 196 13.80 7.43 10.09
N GLN A 197 14.00 8.06 11.24
CA GLN A 197 15.34 8.35 11.74
C GLN A 197 15.63 7.53 12.99
N VAL A 198 16.60 6.61 12.90
CA VAL A 198 17.01 5.72 13.97
C VAL A 198 18.47 5.99 14.30
N GLN A 199 18.78 6.37 15.54
CA GLN A 199 20.15 6.67 15.98
C GLN A 199 20.90 7.69 15.08
N ARG A 200 20.17 8.70 14.55
CA ARG A 200 20.66 9.71 13.58
C ARG A 200 20.98 9.18 12.18
N GLN A 201 20.57 7.97 11.87
CA GLN A 201 20.62 7.41 10.52
C GLN A 201 19.21 7.41 9.93
N ASP A 202 19.07 7.98 8.74
CA ASP A 202 17.82 7.92 7.99
C ASP A 202 17.70 6.54 7.34
N MET A 203 16.51 5.95 7.45
CA MET A 203 16.17 4.62 6.94
C MET A 203 14.80 4.69 6.27
N LEU A 204 14.57 3.82 5.30
CA LEU A 204 13.21 3.57 4.81
C LEU A 204 12.58 2.45 5.63
N CYS A 205 11.39 2.69 6.16
CA CYS A 205 10.54 1.72 6.78
C CYS A 205 9.40 1.33 5.84
N LYS A 206 9.13 0.02 5.71
CA LYS A 206 7.87 -0.52 5.20
C LYS A 206 7.30 -1.45 6.25
N ALA A 207 6.09 -1.19 6.72
CA ALA A 207 5.46 -2.01 7.74
C ALA A 207 3.94 -2.12 7.54
N SER A 208 3.37 -3.22 8.02
CA SER A 208 1.94 -3.48 8.05
C SER A 208 1.53 -4.00 9.42
N GLY A 209 0.45 -3.44 9.96
CA GLY A 209 -0.25 -3.90 11.15
C GLY A 209 -1.45 -4.78 10.81
N GLU A 210 -1.59 -5.21 9.56
CA GLU A 210 -2.58 -6.22 9.18
C GLU A 210 -2.33 -7.54 9.95
N PRO A 211 -3.40 -8.28 10.29
CA PRO A 211 -3.28 -9.54 11.01
C PRO A 211 -2.72 -10.66 10.13
N ASP A 212 -2.60 -10.44 8.82
CA ASP A 212 -2.07 -11.41 7.87
C ASP A 212 -0.66 -11.87 8.23
N ARG A 213 -0.38 -13.14 7.90
CA ARG A 213 0.96 -13.69 8.02
C ARG A 213 1.89 -12.89 7.13
N ILE A 214 2.81 -12.14 7.74
CA ILE A 214 3.76 -11.30 7.02
C ILE A 214 4.48 -12.06 5.89
N SER A 215 4.73 -13.38 6.06
CA SER A 215 5.38 -14.26 5.07
C SER A 215 4.62 -14.41 3.75
N SER A 216 3.30 -14.22 3.72
CA SER A 216 2.50 -14.21 2.49
C SER A 216 2.29 -12.82 1.88
N THR A 217 2.87 -11.78 2.48
CA THR A 217 2.72 -10.40 2.01
C THR A 217 3.90 -9.96 1.12
N ARG A 218 3.71 -8.88 0.35
CA ARG A 218 4.80 -8.23 -0.41
C ARG A 218 5.95 -7.79 0.51
N ILE A 219 5.65 -7.31 1.71
CA ILE A 219 6.68 -6.91 2.70
C ILE A 219 7.50 -8.12 3.14
N GLY A 220 6.86 -9.26 3.40
CA GLY A 220 7.55 -10.51 3.75
C GLY A 220 8.47 -11.01 2.65
N ARG A 221 8.01 -10.97 1.39
CA ARG A 221 8.86 -11.28 0.24
C ARG A 221 10.04 -10.32 0.13
N GLU A 222 9.83 -9.01 0.32
CA GLU A 222 10.93 -8.04 0.30
C GLU A 222 11.97 -8.34 1.39
N ILE A 223 11.52 -8.69 2.60
CA ILE A 223 12.41 -9.14 3.68
C ILE A 223 13.24 -10.34 3.24
N GLN A 224 12.63 -11.39 2.70
CA GLN A 224 13.33 -12.60 2.26
C GLN A 224 14.35 -12.31 1.15
N CYS A 225 13.96 -11.49 0.16
CA CYS A 225 14.83 -11.09 -0.93
C CYS A 225 16.03 -10.29 -0.44
N LEU A 226 15.81 -9.23 0.35
CA LEU A 226 16.89 -8.39 0.88
C LEU A 226 17.79 -9.15 1.86
N HIS A 227 17.23 -10.10 2.62
CA HIS A 227 18.01 -10.98 3.47
C HIS A 227 18.98 -11.83 2.65
N ARG A 228 18.50 -12.53 1.61
CA ARG A 228 19.37 -13.31 0.72
C ARG A 228 20.39 -12.42 0.01
N ILE A 229 19.98 -11.27 -0.51
CA ILE A 229 20.91 -10.31 -1.14
C ILE A 229 22.05 -9.95 -0.18
N ARG A 230 21.74 -9.69 1.10
CA ARG A 230 22.77 -9.42 2.12
C ARG A 230 23.73 -10.60 2.33
N GLU A 231 23.27 -11.85 2.23
CA GLU A 231 24.13 -13.04 2.35
C GLU A 231 25.12 -13.18 1.19
N TYR A 232 24.70 -12.87 -0.04
CA TYR A 232 25.54 -12.99 -1.23
C TYR A 232 26.37 -11.73 -1.52
N PHE A 233 25.89 -10.55 -1.10
CA PHE A 233 26.47 -9.26 -1.44
C PHE A 233 26.80 -8.45 -0.18
N PRO A 234 28.09 -8.38 0.21
CA PRO A 234 28.55 -7.48 1.26
C PRO A 234 28.17 -6.01 0.97
N SER A 235 28.14 -5.18 2.00
CA SER A 235 27.81 -3.76 1.89
C SER A 235 28.63 -3.03 0.83
N GLY A 236 27.92 -2.36 -0.09
CA GLY A 236 28.51 -1.60 -1.20
C GLY A 236 28.94 -2.43 -2.41
N SER A 237 28.76 -3.75 -2.39
CA SER A 237 29.11 -4.61 -3.54
C SER A 237 28.07 -4.62 -4.66
N ILE A 238 26.85 -4.16 -4.37
CA ILE A 238 25.73 -4.08 -5.31
C ILE A 238 24.90 -2.83 -5.03
N ARG A 239 24.27 -2.24 -6.06
CA ARG A 239 23.44 -1.03 -5.94
C ARG A 239 22.00 -1.37 -5.55
N ILE A 240 21.88 -2.00 -4.40
CA ILE A 240 20.60 -2.36 -3.76
C ILE A 240 20.67 -1.92 -2.30
N PRO A 241 19.64 -1.23 -1.76
CA PRO A 241 19.66 -0.83 -0.37
C PRO A 241 19.67 -2.05 0.56
N GLN A 242 20.52 -2.01 1.58
CA GLN A 242 20.63 -3.12 2.52
C GLN A 242 19.50 -3.18 3.53
N LEU A 243 19.12 -4.40 3.93
CA LEU A 243 18.29 -4.62 5.11
C LEU A 243 19.10 -4.27 6.38
N LEU A 244 18.54 -3.39 7.21
CA LEU A 244 19.18 -2.83 8.40
C LEU A 244 18.48 -3.21 9.70
N GLY A 245 17.21 -3.65 9.64
CA GLY A 245 16.47 -4.03 10.83
C GLY A 245 15.03 -4.44 10.51
N TYR A 246 14.29 -4.71 11.57
CA TYR A 246 12.90 -5.12 11.49
C TYR A 246 12.01 -4.24 12.37
N VAL A 247 10.73 -4.19 12.01
CA VAL A 247 9.67 -3.66 12.88
C VAL A 247 8.91 -4.85 13.44
N HIS A 248 8.71 -4.90 14.75
CA HIS A 248 7.98 -5.99 15.39
C HIS A 248 6.89 -5.48 16.32
N HIS A 249 5.82 -6.25 16.46
CA HIS A 249 4.75 -5.95 17.40
C HIS A 249 5.29 -5.98 18.83
N ASN A 250 4.83 -5.06 19.68
CA ASN A 250 5.33 -4.92 21.05
C ASN A 250 5.05 -6.18 21.89
N ASP A 251 3.82 -6.70 21.84
CA ASP A 251 3.40 -7.84 22.67
C ASP A 251 3.78 -9.20 22.06
N THR A 252 3.30 -9.47 20.84
CA THR A 252 3.43 -10.78 20.18
C THR A 252 4.82 -11.03 19.58
N LYS A 253 5.62 -9.98 19.39
CA LYS A 253 6.94 -10.00 18.71
C LYS A 253 6.90 -10.41 17.24
N HIS A 254 5.72 -10.59 16.62
CA HIS A 254 5.62 -10.83 15.18
C HIS A 254 6.24 -9.69 14.39
N ILE A 255 6.90 -10.03 13.28
CA ILE A 255 7.49 -9.05 12.37
C ILE A 255 6.36 -8.37 11.60
N LEU A 256 6.27 -7.06 11.76
CA LEU A 256 5.34 -6.18 11.05
C LEU A 256 5.95 -5.61 9.77
N GLY A 257 7.28 -5.59 9.68
CA GLY A 257 7.97 -5.04 8.52
C GLY A 257 9.48 -4.91 8.64
N LEU A 258 10.04 -4.05 7.79
CA LEU A 258 11.47 -3.92 7.57
C LEU A 258 11.96 -2.48 7.69
N LEU A 259 13.22 -2.35 8.07
CA LEU A 259 14.02 -1.14 7.93
C LEU A 259 15.14 -1.42 6.93
N ARG A 260 15.25 -0.60 5.89
CA ARG A 260 16.34 -0.68 4.90
C ARG A 260 17.08 0.64 4.77
N GLN A 261 18.27 0.57 4.18
CA GLN A 261 19.08 1.73 3.83
C GLN A 261 18.25 2.75 3.05
N TRP A 262 18.33 4.00 3.50
CA TRP A 262 17.86 5.15 2.73
C TRP A 262 18.80 5.42 1.55
N VAL A 263 18.22 5.60 0.36
CA VAL A 263 18.97 5.99 -0.84
C VAL A 263 18.48 7.38 -1.22
N PRO A 264 19.24 8.46 -0.92
CA PRO A 264 18.86 9.80 -1.29
C PRO A 264 18.94 9.94 -2.81
N GLY A 265 17.89 10.47 -3.43
CA GLY A 265 17.82 10.58 -4.88
C GLY A 265 16.41 10.86 -5.37
N ARG A 266 16.22 10.70 -6.68
CA ARG A 266 14.92 10.82 -7.35
C ARG A 266 14.63 9.54 -8.10
N ARG A 267 13.35 9.22 -8.34
CA ARG A 267 13.00 8.06 -9.15
C ARG A 267 13.41 8.29 -10.61
N LEU A 268 13.63 7.21 -11.36
CA LEU A 268 14.09 7.32 -12.74
C LEU A 268 13.03 7.97 -13.65
N ASP A 269 11.75 7.64 -13.44
CA ASP A 269 10.60 8.26 -14.13
C ASP A 269 10.59 9.80 -14.00
N ASP A 270 10.92 10.33 -12.82
CA ASP A 270 10.96 11.78 -12.55
C ASP A 270 12.05 12.51 -13.35
N VAL A 271 13.16 11.83 -13.67
CA VAL A 271 14.38 12.48 -14.18
C VAL A 271 14.70 12.14 -15.63
N VAL A 272 14.17 11.03 -16.15
CA VAL A 272 14.55 10.46 -17.46
C VAL A 272 14.36 11.43 -18.63
N THR A 273 13.35 12.30 -18.58
CA THR A 273 13.05 13.28 -19.63
C THR A 273 14.11 14.38 -19.74
N SER A 274 14.73 14.74 -18.61
CA SER A 274 15.76 15.78 -18.52
C SER A 274 17.20 15.26 -18.61
N ALA A 275 17.37 13.94 -18.65
CA ALA A 275 18.68 13.28 -18.59
C ALA A 275 19.46 13.38 -19.89
N THR A 276 20.79 13.56 -19.79
CA THR A 276 21.67 13.53 -20.96
C THR A 276 21.82 12.10 -21.50
N PRO A 277 22.18 11.92 -22.79
CA PRO A 277 22.45 10.58 -23.34
C PRO A 277 23.49 9.80 -22.52
N GLN A 278 24.50 10.48 -21.98
CA GLN A 278 25.53 9.88 -21.13
C GLN A 278 24.97 9.39 -19.79
N ASN A 279 24.07 10.14 -19.17
CA ASN A 279 23.38 9.68 -17.96
C ASN A 279 22.56 8.43 -18.26
N LYS A 280 21.79 8.45 -19.34
CA LYS A 280 20.93 7.32 -19.72
C LYS A 280 21.73 6.05 -20.03
N GLU A 281 22.84 6.16 -20.73
CA GLU A 281 23.76 5.05 -21.00
C GLU A 281 24.35 4.48 -19.70
N LYS A 282 24.79 5.36 -18.79
CA LYS A 282 25.31 4.97 -17.47
C LYS A 282 24.25 4.21 -16.67
N TRP A 283 23.04 4.75 -16.56
CA TRP A 283 21.96 4.12 -15.79
C TRP A 283 21.55 2.79 -16.39
N ALA A 284 21.41 2.69 -17.72
CA ALA A 284 21.10 1.43 -18.39
C ALA A 284 22.16 0.36 -18.10
N SER A 285 23.44 0.74 -18.15
CA SER A 285 24.54 -0.17 -17.80
C SER A 285 24.49 -0.62 -16.35
N GLN A 286 24.19 0.27 -15.40
CA GLN A 286 24.15 -0.04 -13.97
C GLN A 286 22.96 -0.92 -13.60
N VAL A 287 21.78 -0.66 -14.18
CA VAL A 287 20.58 -1.48 -14.01
C VAL A 287 20.84 -2.88 -14.54
N ARG A 288 21.35 -3.00 -15.78
CA ARG A 288 21.72 -4.29 -16.39
C ARG A 288 22.70 -5.08 -15.52
N GLN A 289 23.79 -4.44 -15.11
CA GLN A 289 24.80 -5.09 -14.27
C GLN A 289 24.20 -5.59 -12.95
N THR A 290 23.32 -4.82 -12.33
CA THR A 290 22.70 -5.19 -11.05
C THR A 290 21.76 -6.38 -11.21
N VAL A 291 20.92 -6.38 -12.25
CA VAL A 291 20.01 -7.51 -12.57
C VAL A 291 20.81 -8.77 -12.92
N GLU A 292 21.86 -8.67 -13.75
CA GLU A 292 22.73 -9.80 -14.09
C GLU A 292 23.38 -10.41 -12.85
N LEU A 293 23.87 -9.59 -11.91
CA LEU A 293 24.45 -10.07 -10.65
C LEU A 293 23.43 -10.79 -9.79
N LEU A 294 22.20 -10.28 -9.69
CA LEU A 294 21.11 -10.97 -8.99
C LEU A 294 20.84 -12.34 -9.61
N HIS A 295 20.66 -12.40 -10.93
CA HIS A 295 20.35 -13.63 -11.65
C HIS A 295 21.45 -14.68 -11.57
N GLN A 296 22.73 -14.26 -11.59
CA GLN A 296 23.87 -15.15 -11.38
C GLN A 296 23.83 -15.86 -10.02
N ASN A 297 23.20 -15.24 -9.02
CA ASN A 297 23.01 -15.79 -7.67
C ASN A 297 21.60 -16.33 -7.44
N ARG A 298 20.80 -16.53 -8.51
CA ARG A 298 19.42 -17.05 -8.48
C ARG A 298 18.46 -16.18 -7.64
N LEU A 299 18.72 -14.87 -7.62
CA LEU A 299 17.86 -13.86 -7.02
C LEU A 299 17.10 -13.13 -8.12
N ILE A 300 15.86 -12.76 -7.84
CA ILE A 300 14.94 -12.12 -8.78
C ILE A 300 14.55 -10.76 -8.19
N TRP A 301 14.52 -9.71 -9.02
CA TRP A 301 14.05 -8.38 -8.63
C TRP A 301 12.52 -8.36 -8.51
N GLY A 302 11.84 -8.86 -9.54
CA GLY A 302 10.46 -9.33 -9.48
C GLY A 302 9.37 -8.29 -9.67
N ASN A 303 9.71 -7.00 -9.76
CA ASN A 303 8.82 -5.91 -10.16
C ASN A 303 9.62 -4.74 -10.77
N GLY A 304 10.39 -5.04 -11.82
CA GLY A 304 11.20 -4.05 -12.50
C GLY A 304 10.39 -2.99 -13.22
N SER A 305 10.60 -1.72 -12.86
CA SER A 305 10.04 -0.54 -13.53
C SER A 305 10.91 0.69 -13.23
N PRO A 306 10.80 1.80 -13.99
CA PRO A 306 11.52 3.04 -13.69
C PRO A 306 11.19 3.63 -12.32
N GLY A 307 9.95 3.50 -11.85
CA GLY A 307 9.56 3.95 -10.50
C GLY A 307 10.27 3.21 -9.37
N ASN A 308 10.75 2.00 -9.66
CA ASN A 308 11.53 1.16 -8.74
C ASN A 308 13.05 1.34 -8.90
N ILE A 309 13.50 2.42 -9.54
CA ILE A 309 14.90 2.79 -9.67
C ILE A 309 15.12 4.18 -9.09
N ILE A 310 16.04 4.30 -8.13
CA ILE A 310 16.47 5.59 -7.60
C ILE A 310 17.78 6.01 -8.27
N ILE A 311 17.82 7.22 -8.80
CA ILE A 311 19.04 7.90 -9.22
C ILE A 311 19.56 8.71 -8.04
N ASP A 312 20.69 8.26 -7.48
CA ASP A 312 21.31 8.89 -6.33
C ASP A 312 21.96 10.25 -6.67
N GLU A 313 22.41 10.96 -5.63
CA GLU A 313 23.08 12.26 -5.79
C GLU A 313 24.41 12.19 -6.55
N GLN A 314 25.00 10.99 -6.69
CA GLN A 314 26.19 10.72 -7.49
C GLN A 314 25.85 10.15 -8.88
N ASP A 315 24.58 10.31 -9.29
CA ASP A 315 24.04 9.95 -10.58
C ASP A 315 24.11 8.44 -10.86
N ASN A 316 24.03 7.59 -9.82
CA ASN A 316 24.00 6.14 -9.95
C ASN A 316 22.59 5.59 -9.79
N ALA A 317 22.26 4.57 -10.57
CA ALA A 317 21.00 3.85 -10.50
C ALA A 317 21.04 2.75 -9.43
N TRP A 318 20.10 2.80 -8.50
CA TRP A 318 19.86 1.82 -7.44
C TRP A 318 18.52 1.13 -7.65
N LEU A 319 18.49 -0.20 -7.57
CA LEU A 319 17.24 -0.96 -7.62
C LEU A 319 16.61 -0.99 -6.22
N ILE A 320 15.31 -0.69 -6.15
CA ILE A 320 14.51 -0.78 -4.94
C ILE A 320 13.31 -1.71 -5.17
N ASP A 321 12.53 -1.97 -4.12
CA ASP A 321 11.26 -2.69 -4.17
C ASP A 321 11.38 -4.17 -4.62
N PHE A 322 11.72 -5.03 -3.66
CA PHE A 322 11.84 -6.49 -3.85
C PHE A 322 10.65 -7.27 -3.30
N GLY A 323 9.56 -6.58 -2.94
CA GLY A 323 8.30 -7.23 -2.57
C GLY A 323 7.54 -7.81 -3.78
N GLY A 324 8.01 -7.39 -4.96
CA GLY A 324 7.53 -7.61 -6.31
C GLY A 324 6.06 -7.30 -6.54
N GLY A 325 5.36 -8.16 -7.29
CA GLY A 325 4.07 -7.84 -7.89
C GLY A 325 4.21 -7.53 -9.38
N TYR A 326 3.26 -6.75 -9.89
CA TYR A 326 3.11 -6.49 -11.32
C TYR A 326 2.99 -4.99 -11.57
N THR A 327 3.83 -4.46 -12.47
CA THR A 327 3.68 -3.09 -12.99
C THR A 327 3.27 -3.17 -14.45
N GLN A 328 2.05 -2.73 -14.75
CA GLN A 328 1.48 -2.74 -16.10
C GLN A 328 2.37 -1.94 -17.08
N GLY A 329 2.53 -2.48 -18.28
CA GLY A 329 3.38 -1.89 -19.33
C GLY A 329 4.88 -2.15 -19.16
N TRP A 330 5.32 -2.64 -18.00
CA TRP A 330 6.73 -2.93 -17.72
C TRP A 330 7.04 -4.42 -17.68
N ILE A 331 6.12 -5.23 -17.15
CA ILE A 331 6.21 -6.69 -17.14
C ILE A 331 4.88 -7.23 -17.68
N ASP A 332 4.86 -8.40 -18.30
CA ASP A 332 3.64 -9.13 -18.65
C ASP A 332 3.19 -9.92 -17.42
N GLU A 333 1.88 -10.00 -17.15
CA GLU A 333 1.36 -10.47 -15.86
C GLU A 333 1.82 -11.90 -15.53
N GLU A 334 1.86 -12.75 -16.55
CA GLU A 334 2.35 -14.13 -16.47
C GLU A 334 3.85 -14.26 -16.20
N LEU A 335 4.63 -13.20 -16.41
CA LEU A 335 6.06 -13.14 -16.17
C LEU A 335 6.41 -12.43 -14.85
N ALA A 336 5.42 -11.90 -14.12
CA ALA A 336 5.65 -11.26 -12.85
C ALA A 336 6.44 -12.18 -11.91
N GLU A 337 7.38 -11.61 -11.16
CA GLU A 337 8.17 -12.35 -10.16
C GLU A 337 9.09 -13.45 -10.72
N THR A 338 9.39 -13.43 -12.02
CA THR A 338 10.29 -14.40 -12.68
C THR A 338 11.58 -13.76 -13.19
N LYS A 339 12.56 -14.60 -13.54
CA LYS A 339 13.80 -14.16 -14.19
C LYS A 339 13.51 -13.55 -15.56
N GLU A 340 12.59 -14.16 -16.30
CA GLU A 340 12.14 -13.73 -17.62
C GLU A 340 11.42 -12.37 -17.53
N GLY A 341 10.64 -12.14 -16.46
CA GLY A 341 10.02 -10.85 -16.16
C GLY A 341 11.06 -9.75 -15.89
N ASP A 342 12.11 -10.04 -15.13
CA ASP A 342 13.22 -9.09 -14.92
C ASP A 342 13.96 -8.75 -16.23
N GLU A 343 14.17 -9.75 -17.10
CA GLU A 343 14.80 -9.55 -18.41
C GLU A 343 13.93 -8.67 -19.32
N GLN A 344 12.60 -8.89 -19.31
CA GLN A 344 11.65 -8.07 -20.05
C GLN A 344 11.59 -6.63 -19.51
N ALA A 345 11.55 -6.45 -18.19
CA ALA A 345 11.62 -5.12 -17.57
C ALA A 345 12.91 -4.41 -17.97
N LEU A 346 14.05 -5.11 -17.92
CA LEU A 346 15.36 -4.55 -18.31
C LEU A 346 15.39 -4.11 -19.78
N GLU A 347 14.79 -4.89 -20.68
CA GLU A 347 14.68 -4.52 -22.10
C GLU A 347 13.87 -3.22 -22.26
N ARG A 348 12.68 -3.16 -21.66
CA ARG A 348 11.78 -1.98 -21.72
C ARG A 348 12.42 -0.74 -21.08
N ILE A 349 13.11 -0.88 -19.95
CA ILE A 349 13.85 0.21 -19.31
C ILE A 349 15.00 0.69 -20.21
N THR A 350 15.72 -0.24 -20.86
CA THR A 350 16.79 0.13 -21.82
C THR A 350 16.21 0.88 -23.03
N GLN A 351 15.06 0.46 -23.53
CA GLN A 351 14.35 1.15 -24.61
C GLN A 351 13.97 2.58 -24.20
N LEU A 352 13.35 2.76 -23.03
CA LEU A 352 13.06 4.08 -22.45
C LEU A 352 14.31 4.97 -22.39
N LEU A 353 15.43 4.42 -21.90
CA LEU A 353 16.70 5.14 -21.75
C LEU A 353 17.38 5.45 -23.09
N SER A 354 17.17 4.64 -24.12
CA SER A 354 17.73 4.88 -25.46
C SER A 354 16.90 5.85 -26.32
N GLY A 355 15.67 6.17 -25.89
CA GLY A 355 14.80 7.09 -26.61
C GLY A 355 14.13 6.47 -27.85
N SER A 356 14.01 5.15 -27.91
CA SER A 356 13.23 4.48 -28.96
C SER A 356 11.75 4.77 -28.77
N GLU A 357 11.14 5.48 -29.73
CA GLU A 357 9.70 5.76 -29.78
C GLU A 357 8.90 4.44 -29.77
N GLY A 358 8.03 4.25 -28.77
CA GLY A 358 7.13 3.09 -28.72
C GLY A 358 6.57 2.70 -27.35
N MET A 359 7.09 3.23 -26.24
CA MET A 359 6.57 2.89 -24.91
C MET A 359 5.50 3.90 -24.45
N PRO A 360 4.43 3.44 -23.78
CA PRO A 360 3.47 4.32 -23.14
C PRO A 360 4.20 5.11 -22.04
N VAL A 361 4.19 6.43 -22.16
CA VAL A 361 4.42 7.29 -21.01
C VAL A 361 3.23 7.03 -20.09
N SER A 362 3.47 6.59 -18.85
CA SER A 362 2.39 6.44 -17.86
C SER A 362 1.60 7.75 -17.79
N PRO A 363 0.26 7.71 -17.67
CA PRO A 363 -0.55 8.89 -17.38
C PRO A 363 -0.11 9.57 -16.08
#